data_AF-A0A9E0MYL3-F1
#
_entry.id   AF-A0A9E0MYL3-F1
#
_cell.length_a   1.000
_cell.length_b   1.000
_cell.length_c   1.000
_cell.angle_alpha   90.00
_cell.angle_beta   90.00
_cell.angle_gamma   90.00
#
_symmetry.space_group_name_H-M   'P 1'
#
loop_
_entity.id
_entity.type
_entity.pdbx_description
1 polymer ?
#
loop_
_entity_poly.entity_id
_entity_poly.type
_entity_poly.pdbx_seq_one_letter_code
_entity_poly.pdbx_strand_id
1 'polypeptide(L)'
;MLEHLTLIQLATLAVTLPAIVLVLLEARVIGRRRLRRAAAYDWSAVWTTARMQGWRWVVTTIPMGAVLGAALPLGDWMHAHRLWTVSMASVWAWVALFLCSEFCYYWMHRAGHRVRWYWASHQAHHSSNQFNLAASFRQSLTDKVSGGLVFFAPLCWLGFSPDAVLGAWLFNLVYQFGLHTELIGKLGWLEGVINTPSAHRVHHAANVEYLDCNYGGTILLFDRLFGTYVAEEEGVPIRYGLVKPQTSRSALRICLAPWWGMWMDLRKVRGPRDLLGYLFGAPGWTPDGQGLTTAELREHMMALTGQPAGVPPEWLLDGRLPPEEDNGPETVFSASPFPMR
;
A
#
# COMPACT_ATOMS: atom_id res chain seq x y z
N MET A 1 -29.90 -19.04 14.52
CA MET A 1 -29.27 -17.88 13.83
C MET A 1 -28.11 -18.29 12.92
N LEU A 2 -27.21 -19.21 13.33
CA LEU A 2 -26.12 -19.70 12.46
C LEU A 2 -26.58 -20.64 11.33
N GLU A 3 -27.71 -21.34 11.51
CA GLU A 3 -28.25 -22.32 10.53
C GLU A 3 -28.72 -21.70 9.21
N HIS A 4 -28.86 -20.38 9.12
CA HIS A 4 -29.24 -19.68 7.88
C HIS A 4 -28.04 -19.10 7.12
N LEU A 5 -26.81 -19.34 7.60
CA LEU A 5 -25.60 -18.85 6.94
C LEU A 5 -25.16 -19.81 5.84
N THR A 6 -24.82 -19.26 4.69
CA THR A 6 -24.12 -19.97 3.61
C THR A 6 -22.73 -20.43 4.08
N LEU A 7 -22.17 -21.43 3.41
CA LEU A 7 -20.80 -21.90 3.67
C LEU A 7 -19.77 -20.76 3.56
N ILE A 8 -19.94 -19.85 2.60
CA ILE A 8 -19.06 -18.69 2.41
C ILE A 8 -19.16 -17.73 3.60
N GLN A 9 -20.37 -17.48 4.12
CA GLN A 9 -20.56 -16.65 5.31
C GLN A 9 -19.92 -17.30 6.54
N LEU A 10 -20.09 -18.61 6.73
CA LEU A 10 -19.45 -19.35 7.82
C LEU A 10 -17.92 -19.30 7.73
N ALA A 11 -17.35 -19.54 6.55
CA ALA A 11 -15.91 -19.47 6.31
C ALA A 11 -15.37 -18.04 6.54
N THR A 12 -16.11 -17.02 6.09
CA THR A 12 -15.76 -15.62 6.32
C THR A 12 -15.71 -15.31 7.82
N LEU A 13 -16.72 -15.72 8.59
CA LEU A 13 -16.74 -15.55 10.05
C LEU A 13 -15.59 -16.30 10.74
N ALA A 14 -15.32 -17.54 10.32
CA ALA A 14 -14.25 -18.37 10.87
C ALA A 14 -12.85 -17.77 10.68
N VAL A 15 -12.63 -16.98 9.63
CA VAL A 15 -11.36 -16.28 9.39
C VAL A 15 -11.35 -14.89 10.07
N THR A 16 -12.45 -14.15 9.94
CA THR A 16 -12.50 -12.74 10.39
C THR A 16 -12.56 -12.60 11.92
N LEU A 17 -13.29 -13.45 12.64
CA LEU A 17 -13.39 -13.34 14.09
C LEU A 17 -12.04 -13.57 14.79
N PRO A 18 -11.27 -14.63 14.48
CA PRO A 18 -9.91 -14.78 15.03
C PRO A 18 -8.99 -13.61 14.64
N ALA A 19 -9.09 -13.11 13.41
CA ALA A 19 -8.27 -11.98 12.98
C ALA A 19 -8.56 -10.71 13.79
N ILE A 20 -9.83 -10.42 14.11
CA ILE A 20 -10.21 -9.30 14.99
C ILE A 20 -9.61 -9.49 16.39
N VAL A 21 -9.69 -10.71 16.95
CA VAL A 21 -9.09 -11.01 18.25
C VAL A 21 -7.58 -10.78 18.23
N LEU A 22 -6.88 -11.25 17.20
CA LEU A 22 -5.44 -11.05 17.03
C LEU A 22 -5.08 -9.57 16.93
N VAL A 23 -5.83 -8.76 16.17
CA VAL A 23 -5.66 -7.31 16.09
C VAL A 23 -5.76 -6.66 17.47
N LEU A 24 -6.76 -7.03 18.27
CA LEU A 24 -6.95 -6.46 19.61
C LEU A 24 -5.84 -6.88 20.60
N LEU A 25 -5.41 -8.14 20.53
CA LEU A 25 -4.31 -8.65 21.35
C LEU A 25 -2.98 -7.97 21.01
N GLU A 26 -2.69 -7.84 19.72
CA GLU A 26 -1.49 -7.15 19.24
C GLU A 26 -1.50 -5.66 19.61
N ALA A 27 -2.62 -4.97 19.39
CA ALA A 27 -2.81 -3.58 19.79
C ALA A 27 -2.53 -3.38 21.30
N ARG A 28 -2.98 -4.33 22.14
CA ARG A 28 -2.70 -4.31 23.59
C ARG A 28 -1.21 -4.49 23.89
N VAL A 29 -0.51 -5.38 23.18
CA VAL A 29 0.93 -5.62 23.35
C VAL A 29 1.74 -4.41 22.90
N ILE A 30 1.47 -3.87 21.70
CA ILE A 30 2.12 -2.67 21.16
C ILE A 30 1.83 -1.48 22.08
N GLY A 31 0.59 -1.30 22.52
CA GLY A 31 0.22 -0.24 23.45
C GLY A 31 1.00 -0.29 24.76
N ARG A 32 1.17 -1.47 25.35
CA ARG A 32 2.02 -1.64 26.55
C ARG A 32 3.49 -1.31 26.27
N ARG A 33 4.05 -1.72 25.12
CA ARG A 33 5.44 -1.39 24.74
C ARG A 33 5.64 0.12 24.52
N ARG A 34 4.67 0.80 23.90
CA ARG A 34 4.71 2.25 23.65
C ARG A 34 4.57 3.07 24.92
N LEU A 35 3.70 2.66 25.85
CA LEU A 35 3.58 3.32 27.16
C LEU A 35 4.89 3.30 27.96
N ARG A 36 5.68 2.22 27.86
CA ARG A 36 7.03 2.16 28.46
C ARG A 36 8.02 3.17 27.86
N ARG A 37 7.72 3.71 26.68
CA ARG A 37 8.48 4.75 25.98
C ARG A 37 7.76 6.11 26.01
N ALA A 38 6.81 6.30 26.94
CA ALA A 38 5.99 7.51 27.06
C ALA A 38 5.20 7.90 25.79
N ALA A 39 4.88 6.93 24.93
CA ALA A 39 4.10 7.15 23.71
C ALA A 39 2.72 6.47 23.78
N ALA A 40 1.68 7.13 23.27
CA ALA A 40 0.34 6.58 23.20
C ALA A 40 0.15 5.67 21.97
N TYR A 41 -0.72 4.66 22.10
CA TYR A 41 -1.21 3.85 20.98
C TYR A 41 -2.34 4.60 20.26
N ASP A 42 -2.32 4.60 18.92
CA ASP A 42 -3.33 5.29 18.13
C ASP A 42 -4.59 4.44 17.94
N TRP A 43 -5.42 4.38 18.98
CA TRP A 43 -6.74 3.76 18.91
C TRP A 43 -7.66 4.44 17.87
N SER A 44 -7.39 5.70 17.55
CA SER A 44 -8.21 6.42 16.58
C SER A 44 -8.02 5.87 15.17
N ALA A 45 -6.81 5.47 14.80
CA ALA A 45 -6.52 4.78 13.54
C ALA A 45 -7.25 3.44 13.44
N VAL A 46 -7.26 2.63 14.50
CA VAL A 46 -8.01 1.35 14.56
C VAL A 46 -9.50 1.58 14.35
N TRP A 47 -10.08 2.58 15.04
CA TRP A 47 -11.50 2.91 14.87
C TRP A 47 -11.81 3.46 13.47
N THR A 48 -10.91 4.22 12.87
CA THR A 48 -11.06 4.65 11.48
C THR A 48 -11.07 3.46 10.53
N THR A 49 -10.17 2.47 10.72
CA THR A 49 -10.21 1.23 9.96
C THR A 49 -11.53 0.47 10.15
N ALA A 50 -12.02 0.33 11.39
CA ALA A 50 -13.31 -0.32 11.64
C ALA A 50 -14.48 0.41 10.91
N ARG A 51 -14.48 1.75 10.91
CA ARG A 51 -15.46 2.54 10.15
C ARG A 51 -15.34 2.34 8.64
N MET A 52 -14.12 2.23 8.11
CA MET A 52 -13.90 1.92 6.69
C MET A 52 -14.48 0.54 6.34
N GLN A 53 -14.27 -0.47 7.18
CA GLN A 53 -14.86 -1.80 6.99
C GLN A 53 -16.39 -1.77 7.07
N GLY A 54 -16.97 -0.98 7.98
CA GLY A 54 -18.41 -0.77 8.04
C GLY A 54 -18.98 -0.15 6.76
N TRP A 55 -18.34 0.91 6.25
CA TRP A 55 -18.73 1.52 4.97
C TRP A 55 -18.56 0.58 3.80
N ARG A 56 -17.47 -0.18 3.76
CA ARG A 56 -17.28 -1.22 2.74
C ARG A 56 -18.40 -2.21 2.81
N TRP A 57 -18.77 -2.71 3.98
CA TRP A 57 -19.87 -3.67 4.10
C TRP A 57 -21.18 -3.11 3.52
N VAL A 58 -21.50 -1.83 3.74
CA VAL A 58 -22.65 -1.16 3.10
C VAL A 58 -22.48 -1.09 1.58
N VAL A 59 -21.36 -0.54 1.11
CA VAL A 59 -21.04 -0.31 -0.32
C VAL A 59 -20.75 -1.61 -1.07
N THR A 60 -20.49 -2.72 -0.39
CA THR A 60 -20.31 -4.01 -1.02
C THR A 60 -21.56 -4.85 -0.89
N THR A 61 -22.39 -4.72 0.15
CA THR A 61 -23.63 -5.51 0.27
C THR A 61 -24.74 -4.99 -0.65
N ILE A 62 -24.80 -3.68 -0.92
CA ILE A 62 -25.78 -3.08 -1.84
C ILE A 62 -25.46 -3.39 -3.33
N PRO A 63 -24.18 -3.38 -3.78
CA PRO A 63 -23.76 -3.68 -5.16
C PRO A 63 -22.82 -4.91 -5.25
N MET A 64 -22.86 -5.85 -4.31
CA MET A 64 -22.06 -7.10 -4.37
C MET A 64 -22.33 -7.84 -5.69
N GLY A 65 -23.58 -7.77 -6.14
CA GLY A 65 -24.06 -8.36 -7.38
C GLY A 65 -23.49 -7.73 -8.65
N ALA A 66 -22.99 -6.49 -8.62
CA ALA A 66 -22.51 -5.84 -9.85
C ALA A 66 -21.01 -6.08 -10.11
N VAL A 67 -20.16 -6.07 -9.09
CA VAL A 67 -18.71 -6.23 -9.28
C VAL A 67 -18.28 -7.69 -9.25
N LEU A 68 -18.67 -8.48 -8.24
CA LEU A 68 -18.42 -9.92 -8.27
C LEU A 68 -19.28 -10.58 -9.36
N GLY A 69 -20.48 -10.06 -9.62
CA GLY A 69 -21.32 -10.48 -10.75
C GLY A 69 -20.87 -9.95 -12.11
N ALA A 70 -19.79 -9.18 -12.23
CA ALA A 70 -19.13 -8.91 -13.52
C ALA A 70 -17.78 -9.64 -13.63
N ALA A 71 -17.01 -9.73 -12.54
CA ALA A 71 -15.73 -10.43 -12.52
C ALA A 71 -15.87 -11.94 -12.71
N LEU A 72 -16.89 -12.57 -12.10
CA LEU A 72 -17.14 -14.00 -12.29
C LEU A 72 -17.63 -14.29 -13.72
N PRO A 73 -18.63 -13.59 -14.29
CA PRO A 73 -19.00 -13.81 -15.69
C PRO A 73 -17.88 -13.50 -16.69
N LEU A 74 -17.04 -12.49 -16.43
CA LEU A 74 -15.86 -12.24 -17.25
C LEU A 74 -14.86 -13.39 -17.14
N GLY A 75 -14.60 -13.89 -15.93
CA GLY A 75 -13.75 -15.05 -15.69
C GLY A 75 -14.28 -16.31 -16.36
N ASP A 76 -15.58 -16.58 -16.24
CA ASP A 76 -16.27 -17.69 -16.89
C ASP A 76 -16.23 -17.56 -18.41
N TRP A 77 -16.45 -16.35 -18.95
CA TRP A 77 -16.33 -16.08 -20.37
C TRP A 77 -14.90 -16.29 -20.88
N MET A 78 -13.89 -15.79 -20.17
CA MET A 78 -12.47 -15.99 -20.50
C MET A 78 -12.10 -17.48 -20.45
N HIS A 79 -12.58 -18.18 -19.42
CA HIS A 79 -12.35 -19.61 -19.27
C HIS A 79 -13.09 -20.44 -20.32
N ALA A 80 -14.27 -20.02 -20.76
CA ALA A 80 -14.98 -20.65 -21.88
C ALA A 80 -14.19 -20.52 -23.20
N HIS A 81 -13.44 -19.43 -23.37
CA HIS A 81 -12.56 -19.15 -24.52
C HIS A 81 -11.08 -19.42 -24.23
N ARG A 82 -10.80 -20.27 -23.24
CA ARG A 82 -9.43 -20.57 -22.80
C ARG A 82 -8.58 -21.20 -23.89
N LEU A 83 -7.28 -20.91 -23.84
CA LEU A 83 -6.27 -21.45 -24.75
C LEU A 83 -5.96 -22.93 -24.46
N TRP A 84 -5.95 -23.31 -23.18
CA TRP A 84 -5.69 -24.67 -22.73
C TRP A 84 -6.72 -25.09 -21.68
N THR A 85 -6.88 -26.40 -21.46
CA THR A 85 -7.64 -26.89 -20.29
C THR A 85 -6.66 -27.37 -19.24
N VAL A 86 -6.56 -26.62 -18.14
CA VAL A 86 -5.71 -26.98 -17.00
C VAL A 86 -6.55 -27.72 -15.97
N SER A 87 -6.27 -29.02 -15.77
CA SER A 87 -6.99 -29.80 -14.77
C SER A 87 -6.45 -29.53 -13.38
N MET A 88 -7.27 -28.91 -12.53
CA MET A 88 -6.95 -28.66 -11.11
C MET A 88 -6.89 -29.94 -10.26
N ALA A 89 -7.18 -31.12 -10.84
CA ALA A 89 -6.87 -32.40 -10.20
C ALA A 89 -5.36 -32.69 -10.15
N SER A 90 -4.56 -32.02 -10.99
CA SER A 90 -3.11 -32.22 -11.05
C SER A 90 -2.38 -31.28 -10.07
N VAL A 91 -1.42 -31.82 -9.30
CA VAL A 91 -0.62 -31.02 -8.35
C VAL A 91 0.17 -29.91 -9.04
N TRP A 92 0.74 -30.18 -10.22
CA TRP A 92 1.50 -29.18 -10.98
C TRP A 92 0.64 -27.95 -11.35
N ALA A 93 -0.68 -28.14 -11.56
CA ALA A 93 -1.58 -27.05 -11.91
C ALA A 93 -1.69 -26.05 -10.75
N TRP A 94 -1.72 -26.51 -9.50
CA TRP A 94 -1.72 -25.64 -8.33
C TRP A 94 -0.40 -24.88 -8.16
N VAL A 95 0.74 -25.53 -8.42
CA VAL A 95 2.05 -24.87 -8.39
C VAL A 95 2.16 -23.80 -9.48
N ALA A 96 1.72 -24.13 -10.70
CA ALA A 96 1.69 -23.18 -11.81
C ALA A 96 0.73 -22.00 -11.51
N LEU A 97 -0.47 -22.30 -11.01
CA LEU A 97 -1.44 -21.28 -10.62
C LEU A 97 -0.87 -20.37 -9.53
N PHE A 98 -0.22 -20.92 -8.52
CA PHE A 98 0.42 -20.13 -7.46
C PHE A 98 1.44 -19.15 -8.06
N LEU A 99 2.41 -19.62 -8.85
CA LEU A 99 3.43 -18.76 -9.45
C LEU A 99 2.83 -17.69 -10.39
N CYS A 100 1.88 -18.06 -11.22
CA CYS A 100 1.20 -17.12 -12.12
C CYS A 100 0.34 -16.10 -11.34
N SER A 101 -0.34 -16.53 -10.28
CA SER A 101 -1.10 -15.65 -9.39
C SER A 101 -0.19 -14.66 -8.67
N GLU A 102 0.98 -15.08 -8.20
CA GLU A 102 1.97 -14.20 -7.59
C GLU A 102 2.50 -13.16 -8.61
N PHE A 103 2.67 -13.54 -9.88
CA PHE A 103 3.03 -12.60 -10.96
C PHE A 103 1.92 -11.57 -11.21
N CYS A 104 0.66 -12.02 -11.33
CA CYS A 104 -0.49 -11.14 -11.47
C CYS A 104 -0.61 -10.18 -10.27
N TYR A 105 -0.42 -10.69 -9.05
CA TYR A 105 -0.45 -9.89 -7.84
C TYR A 105 0.66 -8.84 -7.84
N TYR A 106 1.90 -9.21 -8.17
CA TYR A 106 3.03 -8.28 -8.26
C TYR A 106 2.71 -7.08 -9.16
N TRP A 107 2.17 -7.33 -10.36
CA TRP A 107 1.83 -6.24 -11.29
C TRP A 107 0.63 -5.43 -10.86
N MET A 108 -0.40 -6.06 -10.29
CA MET A 108 -1.54 -5.36 -9.71
C MET A 108 -1.08 -4.42 -8.59
N HIS A 109 -0.23 -4.92 -7.69
CA HIS A 109 0.26 -4.18 -6.55
C HIS A 109 1.21 -3.05 -6.96
N ARG A 110 2.13 -3.34 -7.90
CA ARG A 110 3.00 -2.33 -8.52
C ARG A 110 2.19 -1.23 -9.21
N ALA A 111 1.14 -1.56 -9.95
CA ALA A 111 0.23 -0.57 -10.54
C ALA A 111 -0.43 0.26 -9.43
N GLY A 112 -0.83 -0.38 -8.33
CA GLY A 112 -1.30 0.25 -7.09
C GLY A 112 -0.44 1.41 -6.62
N HIS A 113 0.88 1.32 -6.74
CA HIS A 113 1.83 2.36 -6.32
C HIS A 113 2.30 3.28 -7.46
N ARG A 114 2.35 2.78 -8.69
CA ARG A 114 2.99 3.46 -9.82
C ARG A 114 2.03 4.14 -10.79
N VAL A 115 0.72 3.93 -10.64
CA VAL A 115 -0.32 4.47 -11.53
C VAL A 115 -1.38 5.16 -10.69
N ARG A 116 -1.59 6.46 -10.93
CA ARG A 116 -2.46 7.32 -10.11
C ARG A 116 -3.88 6.80 -9.95
N TRP A 117 -4.47 6.22 -11.01
CA TRP A 117 -5.78 5.56 -10.97
C TRP A 117 -5.88 4.48 -9.89
N TYR A 118 -4.92 3.56 -9.86
CA TYR A 118 -4.91 2.46 -8.88
C TYR A 118 -4.52 2.96 -7.48
N TRP A 119 -3.58 3.91 -7.41
CA TRP A 119 -3.19 4.55 -6.15
C TRP A 119 -4.34 5.26 -5.45
N ALA A 120 -5.29 5.83 -6.20
CA ALA A 120 -6.46 6.49 -5.63
C ALA A 120 -7.29 5.55 -4.71
N SER A 121 -7.31 4.25 -5.01
CA SER A 121 -7.85 3.24 -4.09
C SER A 121 -6.80 2.74 -3.09
N HIS A 122 -5.59 2.44 -3.56
CA HIS A 122 -4.61 1.72 -2.75
C HIS A 122 -4.01 2.54 -1.60
N GLN A 123 -3.86 3.87 -1.75
CA GLN A 123 -3.27 4.74 -0.72
C GLN A 123 -3.95 4.65 0.64
N ALA A 124 -5.23 4.28 0.69
CA ALA A 124 -5.96 4.16 1.95
C ALA A 124 -5.31 3.10 2.86
N HIS A 125 -4.79 2.03 2.26
CA HIS A 125 -4.04 0.97 2.92
C HIS A 125 -2.77 1.50 3.60
N HIS A 126 -2.03 2.36 2.89
CA HIS A 126 -0.81 3.01 3.38
C HIS A 126 -1.06 4.23 4.28
N SER A 127 -2.32 4.64 4.47
CA SER A 127 -2.62 5.92 5.15
C SER A 127 -2.51 5.89 6.68
N SER A 128 -2.20 4.75 7.30
CA SER A 128 -2.01 4.68 8.75
C SER A 128 -0.59 5.10 9.14
N ASN A 129 -0.45 6.08 10.03
CA ASN A 129 0.86 6.52 10.54
C ASN A 129 1.42 5.58 11.64
N GLN A 130 0.69 4.52 12.00
CA GLN A 130 1.15 3.43 12.84
C GLN A 130 0.93 2.10 12.11
N PHE A 131 1.91 1.20 12.17
CA PHE A 131 1.86 -0.11 11.52
C PHE A 131 1.54 -1.20 12.54
N ASN A 132 0.48 -1.98 12.26
CA ASN A 132 -0.04 -3.05 13.11
C ASN A 132 -1.07 -3.85 12.29
N LEU A 133 -1.57 -4.95 12.85
CA LEU A 133 -2.46 -5.88 12.14
C LEU A 133 -3.76 -5.23 11.71
N ALA A 134 -4.20 -4.11 12.33
CA ALA A 134 -5.37 -3.39 11.85
C ALA A 134 -5.12 -2.76 10.46
N ALA A 135 -3.87 -2.49 10.07
CA ALA A 135 -3.54 -1.94 8.76
C ALA A 135 -3.93 -2.88 7.60
N SER A 136 -3.92 -4.20 7.81
CA SER A 136 -4.34 -5.19 6.81
C SER A 136 -5.81 -4.98 6.38
N PHE A 137 -6.65 -4.52 7.33
CA PHE A 137 -8.07 -4.26 7.11
C PHE A 137 -8.34 -2.83 6.62
N ARG A 138 -7.32 -1.99 6.43
CA ARG A 138 -7.50 -0.59 6.05
C ARG A 138 -7.70 -0.42 4.54
N GLN A 139 -8.74 -1.02 3.99
CA GLN A 139 -8.96 -1.11 2.55
C GLN A 139 -9.93 -0.01 2.05
N SER A 140 -9.76 0.54 0.84
CA SER A 140 -10.58 1.67 0.35
C SER A 140 -11.92 1.21 -0.16
N LEU A 141 -13.01 1.94 0.13
CA LEU A 141 -14.34 1.62 -0.44
C LEU A 141 -14.37 1.58 -1.98
N THR A 142 -13.33 2.11 -2.63
CA THR A 142 -13.18 2.18 -4.09
C THR A 142 -12.30 1.09 -4.69
N ASP A 143 -11.77 0.11 -3.92
CA ASP A 143 -10.84 -0.93 -4.46
C ASP A 143 -11.39 -1.69 -5.68
N LYS A 144 -12.71 -1.74 -5.81
CA LYS A 144 -13.37 -2.37 -6.95
C LYS A 144 -13.44 -1.48 -8.19
N VAL A 145 -13.50 -0.16 -8.00
CA VAL A 145 -13.48 0.84 -9.08
C VAL A 145 -12.14 0.83 -9.80
N SER A 146 -11.03 0.59 -9.06
CA SER A 146 -9.71 0.52 -9.68
C SER A 146 -9.53 -0.71 -10.58
N GLY A 147 -10.35 -1.75 -10.44
CA GLY A 147 -10.35 -2.91 -11.34
C GLY A 147 -9.20 -3.89 -11.14
N GLY A 148 -8.62 -3.99 -9.92
CA GLY A 148 -7.46 -4.84 -9.64
C GLY A 148 -7.63 -6.33 -10.04
N LEU A 149 -8.86 -6.87 -10.04
CA LEU A 149 -9.11 -8.25 -10.46
C LEU A 149 -8.86 -8.50 -11.97
N VAL A 150 -8.84 -7.45 -12.80
CA VAL A 150 -8.54 -7.58 -14.23
C VAL A 150 -7.14 -8.16 -14.46
N PHE A 151 -6.19 -7.94 -13.55
CA PHE A 151 -4.85 -8.52 -13.63
C PHE A 151 -4.85 -10.05 -13.56
N PHE A 152 -5.90 -10.65 -12.99
CA PHE A 152 -6.03 -12.10 -12.82
C PHE A 152 -6.89 -12.75 -13.92
N ALA A 153 -7.65 -11.96 -14.69
CA ALA A 153 -8.48 -12.47 -15.78
C ALA A 153 -7.69 -13.28 -16.85
N PRO A 154 -6.43 -12.92 -17.19
CA PRO A 154 -5.62 -13.74 -18.09
C PRO A 154 -5.41 -15.18 -17.60
N LEU A 155 -5.43 -15.45 -16.28
CA LEU A 155 -5.27 -16.81 -15.77
C LEU A 155 -6.44 -17.71 -16.18
N CYS A 156 -7.66 -17.17 -16.16
CA CYS A 156 -8.84 -17.88 -16.66
C CYS A 156 -8.71 -18.19 -18.15
N TRP A 157 -8.19 -17.22 -18.93
CA TRP A 157 -7.93 -17.41 -20.36
C TRP A 157 -6.80 -18.41 -20.66
N LEU A 158 -5.80 -18.52 -19.79
CA LEU A 158 -4.76 -19.56 -19.86
C LEU A 158 -5.29 -20.96 -19.48
N GLY A 159 -6.49 -21.06 -18.90
CA GLY A 159 -7.17 -22.33 -18.67
C GLY A 159 -7.31 -22.76 -17.22
N PHE A 160 -6.94 -21.91 -16.26
CA PHE A 160 -7.24 -22.14 -14.84
C PHE A 160 -8.71 -21.84 -14.56
N SER A 161 -9.37 -22.68 -13.76
CA SER A 161 -10.77 -22.46 -13.44
C SER A 161 -10.96 -21.18 -12.60
N PRO A 162 -12.03 -20.38 -12.82
CA PRO A 162 -12.22 -19.11 -12.11
C PRO A 162 -12.27 -19.22 -10.58
N ASP A 163 -12.82 -20.32 -10.07
CA ASP A 163 -12.86 -20.64 -8.63
C ASP A 163 -11.46 -20.90 -8.06
N ALA A 164 -10.59 -21.58 -8.80
CA ALA A 164 -9.20 -21.81 -8.39
C ALA A 164 -8.40 -20.49 -8.39
N VAL A 165 -8.58 -19.65 -9.42
CA VAL A 165 -7.95 -18.32 -9.49
C VAL A 165 -8.40 -17.45 -8.31
N LEU A 166 -9.70 -17.42 -7.99
CA LEU A 166 -10.22 -16.72 -6.83
C LEU A 166 -9.66 -17.27 -5.52
N GLY A 167 -9.51 -18.59 -5.41
CA GLY A 167 -8.89 -19.26 -4.27
C GLY A 167 -7.44 -18.87 -4.06
N ALA A 168 -6.63 -18.83 -5.13
CA ALA A 168 -5.23 -18.38 -5.07
C ALA A 168 -5.11 -16.91 -4.66
N TRP A 169 -5.98 -16.04 -5.19
CA TRP A 169 -6.06 -14.64 -4.76
C TRP A 169 -6.44 -14.50 -3.29
N LEU A 170 -7.42 -15.28 -2.81
CA LEU A 170 -7.82 -15.27 -1.39
C LEU A 170 -6.69 -15.78 -0.47
N PHE A 171 -6.00 -16.85 -0.88
CA PHE A 171 -4.84 -17.36 -0.15
C PHE A 171 -3.78 -16.27 0.04
N ASN A 172 -3.46 -15.55 -1.05
CA ASN A 172 -2.51 -14.44 -1.01
C ASN A 172 -2.95 -13.34 -0.04
N LEU A 173 -4.24 -12.95 -0.03
CA LEU A 173 -4.77 -11.97 0.93
C LEU A 173 -4.68 -12.44 2.39
N VAL A 174 -5.01 -13.71 2.65
CA VAL A 174 -4.96 -14.29 4.00
C VAL A 174 -3.52 -14.37 4.50
N TYR A 175 -2.58 -14.78 3.65
CA TYR A 175 -1.16 -14.80 3.98
C TYR A 175 -0.67 -13.42 4.44
N GLN A 176 -1.05 -12.37 3.71
CA GLN A 176 -0.59 -11.01 3.98
C GLN A 176 -1.12 -10.42 5.29
N PHE A 177 -2.17 -10.98 5.90
CA PHE A 177 -2.67 -10.52 7.19
C PHE A 177 -1.54 -10.45 8.25
N GLY A 178 -0.79 -11.55 8.39
CA GLY A 178 0.26 -11.67 9.41
C GLY A 178 1.51 -10.83 9.16
N LEU A 179 1.66 -10.23 7.97
CA LEU A 179 2.81 -9.40 7.62
C LEU A 179 2.72 -8.00 8.24
N HIS A 180 1.52 -7.56 8.61
CA HIS A 180 1.27 -6.20 9.11
C HIS A 180 1.61 -6.08 10.59
N THR A 181 2.87 -6.26 10.97
CA THR A 181 3.28 -6.18 12.37
C THR A 181 4.69 -5.64 12.55
N GLU A 182 4.89 -4.88 13.62
CA GLU A 182 6.21 -4.49 14.12
C GLU A 182 6.76 -5.49 15.17
N LEU A 183 5.98 -6.49 15.57
CA LEU A 183 6.36 -7.39 16.67
C LEU A 183 7.33 -8.49 16.22
N ILE A 184 7.32 -8.84 14.94
CA ILE A 184 8.18 -9.85 14.34
C ILE A 184 9.35 -9.14 13.66
N GLY A 185 10.58 -9.44 14.10
CA GLY A 185 11.80 -8.91 13.49
C GLY A 185 12.10 -9.54 12.13
N LYS A 186 13.39 -9.52 11.73
CA LYS A 186 13.85 -10.22 10.53
C LYS A 186 13.85 -11.74 10.75
N LEU A 187 13.54 -12.49 9.70
CA LEU A 187 13.42 -13.96 9.67
C LEU A 187 14.64 -14.66 9.05
N GLY A 188 15.78 -13.99 8.99
CA GLY A 188 17.04 -14.56 8.50
C GLY A 188 16.99 -14.89 7.01
N TRP A 189 17.24 -16.15 6.64
CA TRP A 189 17.34 -16.58 5.25
C TRP A 189 16.03 -16.46 4.45
N LEU A 190 14.89 -16.36 5.15
CA LEU A 190 13.59 -16.12 4.52
C LEU A 190 13.46 -14.70 3.94
N GLU A 191 14.28 -13.76 4.41
CA GLU A 191 14.29 -12.39 3.92
C GLU A 191 14.68 -12.33 2.44
N GLY A 192 13.84 -11.69 1.64
CA GLY A 192 14.03 -11.59 0.19
C GLY A 192 13.68 -12.85 -0.59
N VAL A 193 13.15 -13.90 0.05
CA VAL A 193 12.60 -15.09 -0.62
C VAL A 193 11.07 -15.06 -0.55
N ILE A 194 10.53 -15.02 0.66
CA ILE A 194 9.10 -14.84 0.92
C ILE A 194 8.83 -13.41 1.37
N ASN A 195 7.60 -12.93 1.23
CA ASN A 195 7.23 -11.64 1.82
C ASN A 195 7.15 -11.81 3.34
N THR A 196 8.08 -11.18 4.06
CA THR A 196 8.19 -11.23 5.52
C THR A 196 7.58 -9.97 6.14
N PRO A 197 7.29 -9.96 7.46
CA PRO A 197 6.92 -8.72 8.14
C PRO A 197 7.96 -7.59 7.97
N SER A 198 9.25 -7.93 7.82
CA SER A 198 10.32 -6.96 7.56
C SER A 198 10.22 -6.33 6.17
N ALA A 199 10.10 -7.15 5.12
CA ALA A 199 9.92 -6.66 3.75
C ALA A 199 8.63 -5.83 3.62
N HIS A 200 7.56 -6.25 4.30
CA HIS A 200 6.28 -5.55 4.28
C HIS A 200 6.28 -4.24 5.09
N ARG A 201 7.06 -4.14 6.18
CA ARG A 201 7.30 -2.85 6.86
C ARG A 201 7.96 -1.83 5.94
N VAL A 202 8.99 -2.24 5.21
CA VAL A 202 9.67 -1.42 4.21
C VAL A 202 8.69 -0.96 3.14
N HIS A 203 7.86 -1.88 2.63
CA HIS A 203 6.81 -1.54 1.67
C HIS A 203 5.83 -0.45 2.17
N HIS A 204 5.51 -0.46 3.47
CA HIS A 204 4.64 0.52 4.11
C HIS A 204 5.34 1.81 4.58
N ALA A 205 6.64 1.94 4.33
CA ALA A 205 7.41 3.10 4.75
C ALA A 205 7.14 4.31 3.83
N ALA A 206 7.26 5.49 4.42
CA ALA A 206 7.22 6.79 3.75
C ALA A 206 8.62 7.41 3.62
N ASN A 207 9.67 6.63 3.92
CA ASN A 207 11.07 7.00 3.68
C ASN A 207 11.37 6.88 2.17
N VAL A 208 12.13 7.81 1.59
CA VAL A 208 12.37 7.89 0.14
C VAL A 208 13.09 6.67 -0.43
N GLU A 209 14.02 6.08 0.34
CA GLU A 209 14.74 4.86 0.02
C GLU A 209 13.82 3.63 -0.07
N TYR A 210 12.64 3.69 0.57
CA TYR A 210 11.68 2.59 0.67
C TYR A 210 10.40 2.82 -0.14
N LEU A 211 10.27 3.94 -0.85
CA LEU A 211 9.15 4.16 -1.75
C LEU A 211 9.22 3.24 -2.98
N ASP A 212 8.07 2.79 -3.47
CA ASP A 212 7.96 2.00 -4.71
C ASP A 212 8.81 0.72 -4.72
N CYS A 213 8.74 -0.09 -3.65
CA CYS A 213 9.47 -1.35 -3.52
C CYS A 213 8.62 -2.46 -2.88
N ASN A 214 9.10 -3.71 -2.96
CA ASN A 214 8.53 -4.90 -2.30
C ASN A 214 7.04 -5.13 -2.57
N TYR A 215 6.68 -5.38 -3.84
CA TYR A 215 5.28 -5.55 -4.27
C TYR A 215 4.73 -6.98 -4.14
N GLY A 216 5.59 -7.97 -3.92
CA GLY A 216 5.21 -9.38 -3.84
C GLY A 216 4.23 -9.67 -2.70
N GLY A 217 3.25 -10.54 -2.94
CA GLY A 217 2.22 -10.83 -1.94
C GLY A 217 2.67 -11.89 -0.94
N THR A 218 3.09 -13.06 -1.44
CA THR A 218 3.61 -14.16 -0.60
C THR A 218 5.07 -14.46 -0.85
N ILE A 219 5.54 -14.26 -2.09
CA ILE A 219 6.95 -14.42 -2.47
C ILE A 219 7.52 -13.13 -3.06
N LEU A 220 8.83 -12.92 -2.87
CA LEU A 220 9.57 -11.75 -3.38
C LEU A 220 10.34 -12.07 -4.67
N LEU A 221 10.03 -13.20 -5.31
CA LEU A 221 10.65 -13.64 -6.56
C LEU A 221 10.58 -12.54 -7.63
N PHE A 222 9.39 -11.97 -7.85
CA PHE A 222 9.20 -10.95 -8.89
C PHE A 222 9.84 -9.61 -8.51
N ASP A 223 9.90 -9.27 -7.22
CA ASP A 223 10.68 -8.11 -6.78
C ASP A 223 12.16 -8.24 -7.09
N ARG A 224 12.74 -9.45 -6.93
CA ARG A 224 14.12 -9.70 -7.34
C ARG A 224 14.28 -9.66 -8.85
N LEU A 225 13.40 -10.30 -9.61
CA LEU A 225 13.47 -10.35 -11.07
C LEU A 225 13.36 -8.96 -11.71
N PHE A 226 12.54 -8.08 -11.13
CA PHE A 226 12.30 -6.74 -11.67
C PHE A 226 13.05 -5.62 -10.93
N GLY A 227 13.94 -5.97 -10.00
CA GLY A 227 14.81 -5.01 -9.29
C GLY A 227 14.05 -4.07 -8.36
N THR A 228 12.96 -4.51 -7.75
CA THR A 228 12.14 -3.74 -6.80
C THR A 228 12.25 -4.24 -5.36
N TYR A 229 13.10 -5.25 -5.09
CA TYR A 229 13.36 -5.69 -3.72
C TYR A 229 14.28 -4.72 -2.98
N VAL A 230 13.86 -4.27 -1.81
CA VAL A 230 14.65 -3.47 -0.88
C VAL A 230 14.56 -4.09 0.52
N ALA A 231 15.71 -4.36 1.13
CA ALA A 231 15.78 -4.91 2.48
C ALA A 231 15.58 -3.82 3.55
N GLU A 232 15.03 -4.20 4.70
CA GLU A 232 15.00 -3.32 5.87
C GLU A 232 16.42 -3.10 6.38
N GLU A 233 16.94 -1.88 6.28
CA GLU A 233 18.29 -1.55 6.74
C GLU A 233 18.34 -1.39 8.26
N GLU A 234 19.41 -1.89 8.87
CA GLU A 234 19.61 -1.72 10.31
C GLU A 234 19.97 -0.28 10.64
N GLY A 235 19.37 0.27 11.70
CA GLY A 235 19.63 1.63 12.15
C GLY A 235 18.85 2.71 11.40
N VAL A 236 18.12 2.39 10.33
CA VAL A 236 17.23 3.32 9.62
C VAL A 236 15.82 3.27 10.25
N PRO A 237 15.36 4.33 10.94
CA PRO A 237 14.01 4.34 11.49
C PRO A 237 12.96 4.42 10.39
N ILE A 238 12.03 3.46 10.38
CA ILE A 238 10.90 3.49 9.44
C ILE A 238 9.84 4.47 9.93
N ARG A 239 9.46 5.41 9.06
CA ARG A 239 8.25 6.23 9.22
C ARG A 239 7.15 5.62 8.37
N TYR A 240 6.06 5.17 8.98
CA TYR A 240 4.90 4.67 8.26
C TYR A 240 3.92 5.79 7.87
N GLY A 241 3.06 5.48 6.91
CA GLY A 241 2.03 6.39 6.43
C GLY A 241 2.28 6.75 4.96
N LEU A 242 1.62 7.82 4.52
CA LEU A 242 1.95 8.45 3.25
C LEU A 242 3.07 9.46 3.45
N VAL A 243 3.79 9.82 2.39
CA VAL A 243 4.81 10.89 2.42
C VAL A 243 4.26 12.19 3.03
N LYS A 244 3.01 12.53 2.69
CA LYS A 244 2.17 13.54 3.37
C LYS A 244 1.27 12.84 4.38
N PRO A 245 1.52 12.93 5.70
CA PRO A 245 0.79 12.18 6.70
C PRO A 245 -0.73 12.38 6.60
N GLN A 246 -1.48 11.28 6.63
CA GLN A 246 -2.94 11.35 6.68
C GLN A 246 -3.38 11.59 8.13
N THR A 247 -4.03 12.72 8.40
CA THR A 247 -4.49 13.12 9.74
C THR A 247 -6.00 13.03 9.90
N SER A 248 -6.76 12.90 8.81
CA SER A 248 -8.21 12.74 8.87
C SER A 248 -8.60 11.39 9.48
N ARG A 249 -9.66 11.41 10.30
CA ARG A 249 -10.28 10.20 10.85
C ARG A 249 -11.55 9.78 10.10
N SER A 250 -11.96 10.56 9.09
CA SER A 250 -13.15 10.28 8.29
C SER A 250 -12.84 9.22 7.23
N ALA A 251 -13.48 8.06 7.36
CA ALA A 251 -13.36 6.95 6.41
C ALA A 251 -13.65 7.40 4.97
N LEU A 252 -14.72 8.18 4.77
CA LEU A 252 -15.10 8.68 3.45
C LEU A 252 -14.06 9.65 2.91
N ARG A 253 -13.57 10.60 3.72
CA ARG A 253 -12.54 11.55 3.27
C ARG A 253 -11.25 10.85 2.86
N ILE A 254 -10.80 9.87 3.65
CA ILE A 254 -9.60 9.08 3.32
C ILE A 254 -9.78 8.34 2.00
N CYS A 255 -10.94 7.73 1.76
CA CYS A 255 -11.18 6.95 0.54
C CYS A 255 -11.43 7.82 -0.70
N LEU A 256 -12.09 8.98 -0.57
CA LEU A 256 -12.58 9.78 -1.70
C LEU A 256 -11.70 10.97 -2.06
N ALA A 257 -10.86 11.47 -1.13
CA ALA A 257 -10.00 12.61 -1.41
C ALA A 257 -9.02 12.40 -2.59
N PRO A 258 -8.39 11.22 -2.77
CA PRO A 258 -7.51 10.98 -3.93
C PRO A 258 -8.26 11.09 -5.26
N TRP A 259 -9.48 10.54 -5.33
CA TRP A 259 -10.36 10.62 -6.51
C TRP A 259 -10.80 12.05 -6.79
N TRP A 260 -11.17 12.80 -5.74
CA TRP A 260 -11.51 14.22 -5.87
C TRP A 260 -10.33 15.04 -6.37
N GLY A 261 -9.12 14.79 -5.84
CA GLY A 261 -7.89 15.45 -6.30
C GLY A 261 -7.60 15.17 -7.77
N MET A 262 -7.74 13.91 -8.20
CA MET A 262 -7.64 13.53 -9.61
C MET A 262 -8.66 14.26 -10.48
N TRP A 263 -9.93 14.28 -10.07
CA TRP A 263 -10.98 15.01 -10.77
C TRP A 263 -10.68 16.51 -10.90
N MET A 264 -10.18 17.16 -9.84
CA MET A 264 -9.78 18.57 -9.90
C MET A 264 -8.63 18.83 -10.88
N ASP A 265 -7.68 17.91 -11.00
CA ASP A 265 -6.59 18.04 -11.97
C ASP A 265 -7.06 17.78 -13.40
N LEU A 266 -8.00 16.85 -13.60
CA LEU A 266 -8.62 16.61 -14.91
C LEU A 266 -9.33 17.85 -15.47
N ARG A 267 -9.82 18.75 -14.63
CA ARG A 267 -10.38 20.04 -15.05
C ARG A 267 -9.35 21.02 -15.63
N LYS A 268 -8.05 20.76 -15.42
CA LYS A 268 -6.93 21.58 -15.90
C LYS A 268 -6.31 21.05 -17.20
N VAL A 269 -6.78 19.91 -17.71
CA VAL A 269 -6.24 19.24 -18.90
C VAL A 269 -6.24 20.18 -20.11
N ARG A 270 -5.08 20.35 -20.74
CA ARG A 270 -4.91 21.15 -21.97
C ARG A 270 -4.73 20.30 -23.22
N GLY A 271 -4.52 18.98 -23.06
CA GLY A 271 -4.39 18.05 -24.17
C GLY A 271 -4.29 16.58 -23.73
N PRO A 272 -4.14 15.64 -24.68
CA PRO A 272 -4.14 14.20 -24.39
C PRO A 272 -3.04 13.75 -23.43
N ARG A 273 -1.87 14.40 -23.47
CA ARG A 273 -0.75 14.11 -22.54
C ARG A 273 -1.15 14.37 -21.10
N ASP A 274 -1.79 15.52 -20.81
CA ASP A 274 -2.23 15.87 -19.45
C ASP A 274 -3.31 14.91 -18.97
N LEU A 275 -4.26 14.55 -19.85
CA LEU A 275 -5.31 13.59 -19.53
C LEU A 275 -4.71 12.24 -19.12
N LEU A 276 -3.81 11.68 -19.93
CA LEU A 276 -3.18 10.40 -19.65
C LEU A 276 -2.24 10.48 -18.45
N GLY A 277 -1.51 11.58 -18.27
CA GLY A 277 -0.63 11.78 -17.12
C GLY A 277 -1.41 11.88 -15.80
N TYR A 278 -2.53 12.60 -15.76
CA TYR A 278 -3.36 12.69 -14.56
C TYR A 278 -4.13 11.41 -14.23
N LEU A 279 -4.45 10.56 -15.21
CA LEU A 279 -5.10 9.27 -14.96
C LEU A 279 -4.10 8.17 -14.65
N PHE A 280 -3.07 8.05 -15.48
CA PHE A 280 -2.20 6.87 -15.55
C PHE A 280 -0.73 7.13 -15.27
N GLY A 281 -0.34 8.40 -15.11
CA GLY A 281 1.00 8.75 -14.64
C GLY A 281 1.25 8.30 -13.19
N ALA A 282 2.50 8.42 -12.76
CA ALA A 282 2.86 8.13 -11.37
C ALA A 282 2.11 9.07 -10.40
N PRO A 283 1.77 8.61 -9.18
CA PRO A 283 1.25 9.50 -8.15
C PRO A 283 2.18 10.69 -7.95
N GLY A 284 1.63 11.91 -7.97
CA GLY A 284 2.42 13.15 -7.90
C GLY A 284 2.83 13.73 -9.25
N TRP A 285 2.55 13.07 -10.38
CA TRP A 285 2.87 13.58 -11.72
C TRP A 285 2.15 14.90 -12.03
N THR A 286 2.89 15.82 -12.66
CA THR A 286 2.36 17.09 -13.21
C THR A 286 2.87 17.32 -14.64
N PRO A 287 2.14 18.09 -15.48
CA PRO A 287 2.54 18.36 -16.86
C PRO A 287 3.89 19.08 -17.02
N ASP A 288 4.27 19.89 -16.04
CA ASP A 288 5.49 20.70 -16.00
C ASP A 288 6.70 19.97 -15.40
N GLY A 289 6.53 18.74 -14.90
CA GLY A 289 7.61 17.96 -14.29
C GLY A 289 8.12 18.53 -12.96
N GLN A 290 7.27 19.33 -12.28
CA GLN A 290 7.53 19.86 -10.94
C GLN A 290 6.68 19.10 -9.90
N GLY A 291 6.46 17.80 -10.14
CA GLY A 291 5.62 16.95 -9.33
C GLY A 291 6.30 16.47 -8.06
N LEU A 292 5.59 15.59 -7.33
CA LEU A 292 6.15 14.86 -6.18
C LEU A 292 6.04 13.35 -6.41
N THR A 293 6.37 12.90 -7.61
CA THR A 293 6.57 11.47 -7.88
C THR A 293 7.74 10.94 -7.06
N THR A 294 7.78 9.62 -6.85
CA THR A 294 8.89 8.98 -6.14
C THR A 294 10.26 9.30 -6.76
N ALA A 295 10.33 9.44 -8.09
CA ALA A 295 11.58 9.79 -8.78
C ALA A 295 12.00 11.23 -8.46
N GLU A 296 11.06 12.19 -8.58
CA GLU A 296 11.32 13.60 -8.23
C GLU A 296 11.67 13.74 -6.75
N LEU A 297 11.00 13.02 -5.85
CA LEU A 297 11.35 13.01 -4.42
C LEU A 297 12.77 12.51 -4.16
N ARG A 298 13.24 11.49 -4.89
CA ARG A 298 14.64 11.02 -4.79
C ARG A 298 15.62 12.07 -5.27
N GLU A 299 15.32 12.76 -6.36
CA GLU A 299 16.14 13.85 -6.89
C GLU A 299 16.20 15.03 -5.91
N HIS A 300 15.07 15.44 -5.37
CA HIS A 300 15.00 16.50 -4.36
C HIS A 300 15.76 16.12 -3.09
N MET A 301 15.59 14.89 -2.57
CA MET A 301 16.34 14.46 -1.39
C MET A 301 17.84 14.37 -1.67
N MET A 302 18.24 13.87 -2.83
CA MET A 302 19.66 13.85 -3.25
C MET A 302 20.25 15.27 -3.26
N ALA A 303 19.53 16.25 -3.81
CA ALA A 303 19.99 17.64 -3.84
C ALA A 303 20.06 18.27 -2.45
N LEU A 304 19.17 17.90 -1.53
CA LEU A 304 19.08 18.48 -0.19
C LEU A 304 20.03 17.86 0.83
N THR A 305 20.24 16.55 0.78
CA THR A 305 20.96 15.80 1.83
C THR A 305 22.20 15.09 1.32
N GLY A 306 22.44 15.10 0.00
CA GLY A 306 23.48 14.31 -0.66
C GLY A 306 23.13 12.83 -0.78
N GLN A 307 21.91 12.41 -0.41
CA GLN A 307 21.44 11.02 -0.50
C GLN A 307 19.95 10.95 -0.88
N PRO A 308 19.50 9.95 -1.66
CA PRO A 308 18.11 9.80 -2.05
C PRO A 308 17.31 9.07 -0.95
N ALA A 309 17.49 9.48 0.31
CA ALA A 309 17.03 8.77 1.49
C ALA A 309 16.47 9.71 2.58
N GLY A 310 15.79 9.12 3.54
CA GLY A 310 15.17 9.78 4.67
C GLY A 310 13.73 10.20 4.40
N VAL A 311 13.23 11.02 5.31
CA VAL A 311 11.86 11.53 5.29
C VAL A 311 11.83 12.89 4.60
N PRO A 312 11.04 13.08 3.52
CA PRO A 312 10.90 14.38 2.89
C PRO A 312 10.39 15.43 3.88
N PRO A 313 11.02 16.62 3.93
CA PRO A 313 10.59 17.68 4.83
C PRO A 313 9.22 18.24 4.42
N GLU A 314 8.45 18.73 5.39
CA GLU A 314 7.07 19.19 5.16
C GLU A 314 7.00 20.37 4.18
N TRP A 315 7.95 21.30 4.24
CA TRP A 315 8.00 22.43 3.31
C TRP A 315 8.17 21.99 1.85
N LEU A 316 8.98 20.94 1.58
CA LEU A 316 9.15 20.40 0.23
C LEU A 316 7.84 19.79 -0.26
N LEU A 317 7.19 19.00 0.59
CA LEU A 317 5.93 18.37 0.27
C LEU A 317 4.83 19.41 0.02
N ASP A 318 4.84 20.54 0.70
CA ASP A 318 3.88 21.63 0.51
C ASP A 318 4.20 22.53 -0.69
N GLY A 319 5.29 22.28 -1.41
CA GLY A 319 5.76 23.15 -2.50
C GLY A 319 6.22 24.53 -2.01
N ARG A 320 6.65 24.61 -0.75
CA ARG A 320 7.23 25.83 -0.15
C ARG A 320 8.74 25.83 -0.33
N LEU A 321 9.36 27.00 -0.26
CA LEU A 321 10.81 27.14 -0.22
C LEU A 321 11.38 26.58 1.10
N PRO A 322 12.65 26.16 1.13
CA PRO A 322 13.33 25.87 2.38
C PRO A 322 13.23 27.09 3.32
N PRO A 323 13.06 26.90 4.62
CA PRO A 323 13.19 28.00 5.56
C PRO A 323 14.57 28.65 5.38
N GLU A 324 14.63 29.99 5.40
CA GLU A 324 15.90 30.70 5.40
C GLU A 324 16.76 30.15 6.55
N GLU A 325 18.02 29.81 6.27
CA GLU A 325 18.97 29.50 7.33
C GLU A 325 18.96 30.69 8.29
N ASP A 326 18.57 30.46 9.55
CA ASP A 326 18.72 31.42 10.62
C ASP A 326 20.23 31.61 10.83
N ASN A 327 20.82 32.48 10.00
CA ASN A 327 22.12 33.09 10.25
C ASN A 327 21.91 33.98 11.48
N GLY A 328 21.89 33.33 12.66
CA GLY A 328 21.92 34.01 13.94
C GLY A 328 23.01 35.09 13.90
N PRO A 329 22.80 36.22 14.61
CA PRO A 329 23.57 37.43 14.39
C PRO A 329 25.05 37.10 14.40
N GLU A 330 25.73 37.47 13.30
CA GLU A 330 27.19 37.44 13.19
C GLU A 330 27.74 37.92 14.53
N THR A 331 28.44 37.03 15.22
CA THR A 331 29.24 37.41 16.37
C THR A 331 30.31 38.33 15.81
N VAL A 332 30.03 39.63 15.87
CA VAL A 332 31.01 40.69 15.69
C VAL A 332 32.13 40.38 16.65
N PHE A 333 33.19 39.76 16.14
CA PHE A 333 34.48 39.77 16.80
C PHE A 333 34.94 41.22 16.80
N SER A 334 34.53 41.93 17.84
CA SER A 334 35.12 43.18 18.30
C SER A 334 36.60 42.90 18.55
N ALA A 335 37.42 43.25 17.57
CA ALA A 335 38.85 43.37 17.76
C ALA A 335 39.09 44.53 18.74
N SER A 336 39.34 44.20 20.00
CA SER A 336 39.84 45.15 20.99
C SER A 336 41.29 45.53 20.63
N PRO A 337 41.66 46.83 20.65
CA PRO A 337 43.01 47.25 20.33
C PRO A 337 43.92 47.04 21.55
N PHE A 338 44.97 46.23 21.39
CA PHE A 338 46.07 46.18 22.36
C PHE A 338 46.77 47.55 22.45
N PRO A 339 47.08 48.07 23.65
CA PRO A 339 47.96 49.21 23.80
C PRO A 339 49.43 48.75 23.73
N MET A 340 50.21 49.41 22.88
CA MET A 340 51.67 49.31 22.91
C MET A 340 52.21 49.85 24.24
N ARG A 341 52.97 49.03 24.96
CA ARG A 341 54.17 49.43 25.70
C ARG A 341 55.21 48.33 25.65
#